data_AF-A0A6B3DVU3-F1
#
_entry.id   AF-A0A6B3DVU3-F1
#
_cell.length_a   1.000
_cell.length_b   1.000
_cell.length_c   1.000
_cell.angle_alpha   90.00
_cell.angle_beta   90.00
_cell.angle_gamma   90.00
#
_symmetry.space_group_name_H-M   'P 1'
#
loop_
_entity.id
_entity.type
_entity.pdbx_description
1 polymer ?
#
loop_
_entity_poly.entity_id
_entity_poly.type
_entity_poly.pdbx_seq_one_letter_code
_entity_poly.pdbx_strand_id
1 'polypeptide(L)'
;MHSISKGLLAGAVGTLALDVVTYGDMLLRGRPSSGIPAEVADRLARRSAVPLGEGEKRDARTQAAGALMGYGTGVAAGAAYGLLR
;
A
#
# COMPACT_ATOMS: atom_id res chain seq x y z
N MET A 1 -21.49 10.86 -9.08
CA MET A 1 -21.13 9.42 -9.04
C MET A 1 -20.05 9.06 -10.05
N HIS A 2 -20.14 9.46 -11.33
CA HIS A 2 -19.12 9.13 -12.34
C HIS A 2 -17.69 9.65 -12.03
N SER A 3 -17.52 10.84 -11.43
CA SER A 3 -16.18 11.40 -11.14
C SER A 3 -15.44 10.61 -10.05
N ILE A 4 -16.13 10.26 -8.96
CA ILE A 4 -15.57 9.46 -7.86
C ILE A 4 -15.18 8.05 -8.33
N SER A 5 -16.05 7.37 -9.08
CA SER A 5 -15.72 6.04 -9.63
C SER A 5 -14.52 6.07 -10.56
N LYS A 6 -14.40 7.12 -11.41
CA LYS A 6 -13.22 7.35 -12.25
C LYS A 6 -11.98 7.61 -11.40
N GLY A 7 -12.11 8.40 -10.33
CA GLY A 7 -11.04 8.66 -9.37
C GLY A 7 -10.54 7.40 -8.67
N LEU A 8 -11.46 6.57 -8.16
CA LEU A 8 -11.15 5.27 -7.54
C LEU A 8 -10.42 4.35 -8.52
N LEU A 9 -10.92 4.23 -9.75
CA LEU A 9 -10.29 3.44 -10.81
C LEU A 9 -8.90 3.96 -11.15
N ALA A 10 -8.74 5.29 -11.29
CA ALA A 10 -7.45 5.90 -11.55
C ALA A 10 -6.45 5.63 -10.42
N GLY A 11 -6.88 5.71 -9.15
CA GLY A 11 -6.07 5.35 -8.00
C GLY A 11 -5.62 3.89 -8.01
N ALA A 12 -6.55 2.96 -8.27
CA ALA A 12 -6.26 1.53 -8.36
C ALA A 12 -5.30 1.21 -9.51
N VAL A 13 -5.52 1.76 -10.70
CA VAL A 13 -4.64 1.59 -11.87
C VAL A 13 -3.26 2.18 -11.60
N GLY A 14 -3.19 3.35 -10.95
CA GLY A 14 -1.93 3.97 -10.55
C GLY A 14 -1.10 3.09 -9.61
N THR A 15 -1.75 2.49 -8.60
CA THR A 15 -1.07 1.55 -7.70
C THR A 15 -0.63 0.27 -8.42
N LEU A 16 -1.46 -0.29 -9.31
CA LEU A 16 -1.07 -1.43 -10.13
C LEU A 16 0.17 -1.12 -10.98
N ALA A 17 0.20 0.05 -11.62
CA ALA A 17 1.35 0.48 -12.41
C ALA A 17 2.64 0.59 -11.54
N LEU A 18 2.52 1.15 -10.33
CA LEU A 18 3.61 1.22 -9.36
C LEU A 18 4.13 -0.17 -8.95
N ASP A 19 3.24 -1.12 -8.69
CA ASP A 19 3.60 -2.49 -8.32
C ASP A 19 4.30 -3.21 -9.49
N VAL A 20 3.75 -3.10 -10.70
CA VAL A 20 4.34 -3.69 -11.91
C VAL A 20 5.76 -3.17 -12.14
N VAL A 21 5.98 -1.86 -12.03
CA VAL A 21 7.31 -1.27 -12.18
C VAL A 21 8.23 -1.72 -11.05
N THR A 22 7.73 -1.73 -9.81
CA THR A 22 8.50 -2.13 -8.63
C THR A 22 8.99 -3.57 -8.73
N TYR A 23 8.08 -4.51 -9.00
CA TYR A 23 8.41 -5.92 -9.14
C TYR A 23 9.18 -6.22 -10.41
N GLY A 24 8.92 -5.50 -11.50
CA GLY A 24 9.73 -5.57 -12.71
C GLY A 24 11.18 -5.19 -12.44
N ASP A 25 11.44 -4.11 -11.69
CA ASP A 25 12.79 -3.72 -11.32
C ASP A 25 13.46 -4.74 -10.39
N MET A 26 12.71 -5.33 -9.44
CA MET A 26 13.21 -6.44 -8.61
C MET A 26 13.60 -7.66 -9.46
N LEU A 27 12.76 -8.02 -10.42
CA LEU A 27 13.00 -9.17 -11.29
C LEU A 27 14.21 -8.94 -12.21
N LEU A 28 14.33 -7.75 -12.80
CA LEU A 28 15.38 -7.44 -13.77
C LEU A 28 16.74 -7.14 -13.12
N ARG A 29 16.74 -6.46 -11.95
CA ARG A 29 17.99 -6.06 -11.26
C ARG A 29 18.36 -6.96 -10.08
N GLY A 30 17.50 -7.88 -9.67
CA GLY A 30 17.71 -8.71 -8.48
C GLY A 30 17.72 -7.93 -7.16
N ARG A 31 17.19 -6.69 -7.13
CA ARG A 31 17.14 -5.90 -5.89
C ARG A 31 16.17 -6.53 -4.88
N PRO A 32 16.47 -6.51 -3.57
CA PRO A 32 15.56 -7.00 -2.55
C PRO A 32 14.31 -6.09 -2.42
N SER A 33 13.22 -6.65 -1.90
CA SER A 33 12.02 -5.88 -1.56
C SER A 33 12.30 -4.87 -0.44
N SER A 34 11.67 -3.70 -0.49
CA SER A 34 11.78 -2.69 0.57
C SER A 34 11.03 -3.10 1.84
N GLY A 35 11.67 -2.97 3.00
CA GLY A 35 11.04 -3.16 4.32
C GLY A 35 10.33 -1.93 4.87
N ILE A 36 10.50 -0.76 4.24
CA ILE A 36 9.96 0.52 4.74
C ILE A 36 8.43 0.51 4.90
N PRO A 37 7.61 -0.05 3.97
CA PRO A 37 6.16 -0.10 4.16
C PRO A 37 5.76 -0.88 5.41
N ALA A 38 6.45 -1.97 5.71
CA ALA A 38 6.23 -2.78 6.91
C ALA A 38 6.62 -1.99 8.18
N GLU A 39 7.75 -1.29 8.18
CA GLU A 39 8.16 -0.47 9.33
C GLU A 39 7.17 0.67 9.63
N VAL A 40 6.64 1.31 8.59
CA VAL A 40 5.61 2.34 8.71
C VAL A 40 4.31 1.73 9.27
N ALA A 41 3.90 0.55 8.78
CA ALA A 41 2.73 -0.17 9.28
C ALA A 41 2.86 -0.53 10.75
N ASP A 42 4.01 -1.06 11.14
CA ASP A 42 4.34 -1.42 12.52
C ASP A 42 4.28 -0.20 13.44
N ARG A 43 4.85 0.93 12.99
CA ARG A 43 4.83 2.18 13.75
C ARG A 43 3.41 2.73 13.90
N LEU A 44 2.59 2.63 12.86
CA LEU A 44 1.19 3.06 12.93
C LEU A 44 0.38 2.13 13.84
N ALA A 45 0.51 0.81 13.70
CA ALA A 45 -0.17 -0.18 14.52
C ALA A 45 0.15 -0.01 16.01
N ARG A 46 1.40 0.29 16.35
CA ARG A 46 1.79 0.64 17.73
C ARG A 46 1.06 1.89 18.23
N ARG A 47 0.98 2.94 17.41
CA ARG A 47 0.29 4.20 17.78
C ARG A 47 -1.22 4.03 17.93
N SER A 48 -1.83 3.14 17.15
CA SER A 48 -3.26 2.83 17.21
C SER A 48 -3.59 1.66 18.15
N ALA A 49 -2.61 1.16 18.91
CA ALA A 49 -2.76 0.00 19.80
C ALA A 49 -3.36 -1.24 19.12
N VAL A 50 -3.06 -1.44 17.84
CA VAL A 50 -3.50 -2.62 17.07
C VAL A 50 -2.52 -3.77 17.30
N PRO A 51 -2.94 -4.88 17.92
CA PRO A 51 -2.05 -6.01 18.19
C PRO A 51 -1.77 -6.80 16.91
N LEU A 52 -0.52 -6.74 16.43
CA LEU A 52 -0.08 -7.52 15.28
C LEU A 52 0.40 -8.94 15.66
N GLY A 53 0.48 -9.27 16.95
CA GLY A 53 0.97 -10.57 17.44
C GLY A 53 2.49 -10.58 17.64
N GLU A 54 3.08 -11.78 17.69
CA GLU A 54 4.49 -12.00 18.05
C GLU A 54 5.21 -12.89 17.02
N GLY A 55 6.55 -12.81 16.99
CA GLY A 55 7.42 -13.62 16.13
C GLY A 55 7.06 -13.55 14.64
N GLU A 56 7.12 -14.69 13.94
CA GLU A 56 6.83 -14.78 12.50
C GLU A 56 5.41 -14.29 12.13
N LYS A 57 4.43 -14.47 13.03
CA LYS A 57 3.06 -13.98 12.80
C LYS A 57 3.02 -12.45 12.76
N ARG A 58 3.80 -11.80 13.64
CA ARG A 58 3.94 -10.35 13.66
C ARG A 58 4.54 -9.86 12.36
N ASP A 59 5.61 -10.51 11.89
CA ASP A 59 6.32 -10.10 10.68
C ASP A 59 5.42 -10.22 9.45
N ALA A 60 4.73 -11.35 9.29
CA ALA A 60 3.77 -11.56 8.20
C ALA A 60 2.62 -10.53 8.21
N ARG A 61 2.04 -10.26 9.39
CA ARG A 61 0.96 -9.27 9.54
C ARG A 61 1.42 -7.85 9.29
N THR A 62 2.63 -7.51 9.73
CA THR A 62 3.23 -6.20 9.51
C THR A 62 3.48 -5.95 8.03
N GLN A 63 4.01 -6.96 7.33
CA GLN A 63 4.24 -6.91 5.89
C GLN A 63 2.91 -6.76 5.13
N ALA A 64 1.91 -7.55 5.49
CA ALA A 64 0.56 -7.45 4.91
C ALA A 64 -0.08 -6.08 5.17
N ALA A 65 0.04 -5.55 6.39
CA ALA A 65 -0.48 -4.23 6.74
C ALA A 65 0.19 -3.12 5.92
N GLY A 66 1.51 -3.20 5.71
CA GLY A 66 2.24 -2.28 4.84
C GLY A 66 1.70 -2.27 3.41
N ALA A 67 1.48 -3.45 2.83
CA ALA A 67 0.91 -3.57 1.49
C ALA A 67 -0.53 -3.00 1.41
N LEU A 68 -1.40 -3.37 2.35
CA LEU A 68 -2.79 -2.89 2.40
C LEU A 68 -2.89 -1.36 2.56
N MET A 69 -2.02 -0.75 3.38
CA MET A 69 -1.96 0.70 3.49
C MET A 69 -1.52 1.37 2.18
N GLY A 70 -0.60 0.75 1.43
CA GLY A 70 -0.20 1.23 0.10
C GLY A 70 -1.38 1.29 -0.86
N TYR A 71 -2.14 0.19 -0.97
CA TYR A 71 -3.37 0.14 -1.78
C TYR A 71 -4.41 1.16 -1.32
N GLY A 72 -4.67 1.21 -0.01
CA GLY A 72 -5.61 2.17 0.57
C GLY A 72 -5.24 3.61 0.25
N THR A 73 -3.96 3.96 0.35
CA THR A 73 -3.46 5.31 0.05
C THR A 73 -3.67 5.68 -1.42
N GLY A 74 -3.34 4.79 -2.35
CA GLY A 74 -3.51 5.05 -3.79
C GLY A 74 -4.98 5.22 -4.19
N VAL A 75 -5.85 4.33 -3.72
CA VAL A 75 -7.30 4.40 -3.97
C VAL A 75 -7.91 5.65 -3.33
N ALA A 76 -7.55 5.97 -2.08
CA ALA A 76 -8.04 7.16 -1.39
C ALA A 76 -7.58 8.45 -2.08
N ALA A 77 -6.33 8.52 -2.54
CA ALA A 77 -5.82 9.66 -3.31
C ALA A 77 -6.59 9.84 -4.62
N GLY A 78 -6.85 8.74 -5.35
CA GLY A 78 -7.66 8.76 -6.57
C GLY A 78 -9.11 9.22 -6.30
N ALA A 79 -9.73 8.73 -5.24
CA ALA A 79 -11.07 9.15 -4.82
C ALA A 79 -11.10 10.65 -4.48
N ALA A 80 -10.12 11.14 -3.70
CA ALA A 80 -9.99 12.54 -3.34
C ALA A 80 -9.82 13.42 -4.58
N TYR A 81 -8.98 13.00 -5.54
CA TYR A 81 -8.85 13.69 -6.82
C TYR A 81 -10.19 13.75 -7.57
N GLY A 82 -10.90 12.62 -7.69
CA GLY A 82 -12.21 12.56 -8.35
C GLY A 82 -13.33 13.34 -7.63
N LEU A 83 -13.16 13.67 -6.35
CA LEU A 83 -14.06 14.55 -5.60
C LEU A 83 -13.78 16.04 -5.89
N LEU A 84 -12.51 16.40 -6.10
CA LEU A 84 -12.06 17.77 -6.36
C LEU A 84 -12.20 18.19 -7.85
N ARG A 85 -12.60 17.27 -8.71
CA ARG A 85 -12.57 17.32 -10.19
C ARG A 85 -13.95 17.14 -10.80
#